data_AF-A0A832EZI5-F1
#
_entry.id   AF-A0A832EZI5-F1
#
_cell.length_a   1.000
_cell.length_b   1.000
_cell.length_c   1.000
_cell.angle_alpha   90.00
_cell.angle_beta   90.00
_cell.angle_gamma   90.00
#
_symmetry.space_group_name_H-M   'P 1'
#
loop_
_entity.id
_entity.type
_entity.pdbx_description
1 polymer ?
#
loop_
_entity_poly.entity_id
_entity_poly.type
_entity_poly.pdbx_seq_one_letter_code
_entity_poly.pdbx_strand_id
1 'polypeptide(L)'
;MLIAILLSGEHPSIPYSEVNAILKGEEILFNEINRFDQLMIINGGKEIFEILEKRGAYIIEGGRLIVHISNVSDFINQCNKIDWSFLEEKSFGVRVKRIKDYWKEASSIEIERKLGEIIKKHTNAKVNLENPEIWIRGIITNGGIFIYECNFMTNRKKFVERRPRKRAFFHPGALDAKLSRAFVNLCRIKRGERKIGERGQYFNKKKR
;
A
#
# COMPACT_ATOMS: atom_id res chain seq x y z
N MET A 1 -8.39 -13.56 3.26
CA MET A 1 -9.24 -12.41 2.89
C MET A 1 -8.58 -11.65 1.77
N LEU A 2 -9.35 -10.93 0.94
CA LEU A 2 -8.78 -10.06 -0.07
C LEU A 2 -8.22 -8.79 0.57
N ILE A 3 -7.01 -8.43 0.18
CA ILE A 3 -6.25 -7.29 0.69
C ILE A 3 -5.85 -6.43 -0.50
N ALA A 4 -6.20 -5.15 -0.45
CA ALA A 4 -5.76 -4.13 -1.38
C ALA A 4 -4.51 -3.45 -0.83
N ILE A 5 -3.45 -3.37 -1.64
CA ILE A 5 -2.17 -2.74 -1.26
C ILE A 5 -1.87 -1.61 -2.26
N LEU A 6 -1.88 -0.38 -1.76
CA LEU A 6 -1.47 0.79 -2.53
C LEU A 6 0.05 0.91 -2.53
N LEU A 7 0.62 1.01 -3.73
CA LEU A 7 2.05 1.01 -4.01
C LEU A 7 2.51 2.36 -4.57
N SER A 8 3.80 2.63 -4.43
CA SER A 8 4.44 3.83 -4.95
C SER A 8 4.61 3.75 -6.48
N GLY A 9 4.16 4.75 -7.23
CA GLY A 9 4.38 4.86 -8.68
C GLY A 9 5.79 5.27 -9.12
N GLU A 10 6.78 5.22 -8.23
CA GLU A 10 8.16 5.66 -8.51
C GLU A 10 8.94 4.69 -9.39
N HIS A 11 8.55 3.41 -9.40
CA HIS A 11 9.20 2.39 -10.20
C HIS A 11 8.18 1.34 -10.64
N PRO A 12 8.25 0.82 -11.89
CA PRO A 12 7.24 -0.10 -12.43
C PRO A 12 7.17 -1.46 -11.70
N SER A 13 8.32 -2.07 -11.36
CA SER A 13 8.36 -3.45 -10.83
C SER A 13 8.77 -3.60 -9.35
N ILE A 14 9.63 -2.72 -8.84
CA ILE A 14 10.16 -2.79 -7.46
C ILE A 14 9.06 -2.87 -6.40
N PRO A 15 8.00 -2.03 -6.41
CA PRO A 15 6.99 -2.06 -5.35
C PRO A 15 6.26 -3.41 -5.22
N TYR A 16 5.89 -4.03 -6.36
CA TYR A 16 5.25 -5.35 -6.38
C TYR A 16 6.22 -6.46 -5.95
N SER A 17 7.47 -6.35 -6.38
CA SER A 17 8.52 -7.31 -6.03
C SER A 17 8.85 -7.22 -4.53
N GLU A 18 8.79 -6.02 -3.95
CA GLU A 18 8.99 -5.79 -2.53
C GLU A 18 7.91 -6.48 -1.69
N VAL A 19 6.62 -6.30 -2.01
CA VAL A 19 5.52 -7.01 -1.31
C VAL A 19 5.77 -8.51 -1.32
N ASN A 20 6.02 -9.07 -2.51
CA ASN A 20 6.29 -10.49 -2.68
C ASN A 20 7.51 -10.96 -1.88
N ALA A 21 8.60 -10.18 -1.89
CA ALA A 21 9.83 -10.56 -1.22
C ALA A 21 9.72 -10.47 0.31
N ILE A 22 9.00 -9.49 0.84
CA ILE A 22 8.71 -9.37 2.27
C ILE A 22 7.90 -10.59 2.74
N LEU A 23 6.77 -10.88 2.07
CA LEU A 23 5.88 -11.95 2.51
C LEU A 23 6.51 -13.34 2.36
N LYS A 24 7.24 -13.58 1.26
CA LYS A 24 8.00 -14.84 1.08
C LYS A 24 9.14 -14.98 2.08
N GLY A 25 9.82 -13.87 2.41
CA GLY A 25 10.90 -13.87 3.39
C GLY A 25 10.39 -14.29 4.77
N GLU A 26 9.26 -13.73 5.21
CA GLU A 26 8.61 -14.08 6.48
C GLU A 26 7.78 -15.38 6.43
N GLU A 27 7.87 -16.17 5.35
CA GLU A 27 7.12 -17.43 5.15
C GLU A 27 5.60 -17.30 5.31
N ILE A 28 5.04 -16.14 4.97
CA ILE A 28 3.61 -15.90 5.00
C ILE A 28 2.94 -16.53 3.78
N LEU A 29 1.87 -17.27 4.02
CA LEU A 29 1.03 -17.80 2.96
C LEU A 29 0.14 -16.70 2.40
N PHE A 30 0.27 -16.44 1.10
CA PHE A 30 -0.59 -15.53 0.36
C PHE A 30 -0.71 -15.98 -1.09
N ASN A 31 -1.80 -15.59 -1.75
CA ASN A 31 -1.96 -15.73 -3.19
C ASN A 31 -2.06 -14.34 -3.83
N GLU A 32 -1.31 -14.12 -4.90
CA GLU A 32 -1.46 -12.91 -5.71
C GLU A 32 -2.66 -13.07 -6.65
N ILE A 33 -3.60 -12.12 -6.58
CA ILE A 33 -4.87 -12.19 -7.32
C ILE A 33 -4.77 -11.35 -8.59
N ASN A 34 -4.41 -10.07 -8.46
CA ASN A 34 -4.25 -9.16 -9.59
C ASN A 34 -3.23 -8.05 -9.30
N ARG A 35 -2.67 -7.49 -10.39
CA ARG A 35 -1.89 -6.25 -10.39
C ARG A 35 -2.56 -5.23 -11.29
N PHE A 36 -2.68 -4.02 -10.76
CA PHE A 36 -3.12 -2.82 -11.45
C PHE A 36 -2.09 -1.71 -11.20
N ASP A 37 -2.22 -0.60 -11.88
CA ASP A 37 -1.32 0.54 -11.73
C ASP A 37 -1.36 1.06 -10.28
N GLN A 38 -0.19 0.97 -9.61
CA GLN A 38 0.00 1.29 -8.19
C GLN A 38 -0.89 0.50 -7.21
N LEU A 39 -1.57 -0.56 -7.63
CA LEU A 39 -2.45 -1.34 -6.75
C LEU A 39 -2.21 -2.83 -6.94
N MET A 40 -2.04 -3.56 -5.84
CA MET A 40 -1.89 -5.00 -5.85
C MET A 40 -2.97 -5.63 -4.97
N ILE A 41 -3.66 -6.65 -5.51
CA ILE A 41 -4.68 -7.41 -4.77
C ILE A 41 -4.11 -8.78 -4.45
N ILE A 42 -4.15 -9.15 -3.17
CA ILE A 42 -3.73 -10.47 -2.70
C ILE A 42 -4.81 -11.10 -1.83
N ASN A 43 -4.78 -12.42 -1.70
CA ASN A 43 -5.52 -13.14 -0.67
C ASN A 43 -4.56 -13.62 0.43
N GLY A 44 -4.86 -13.30 1.69
CA GLY A 44 -4.04 -13.74 2.83
C GLY A 44 -4.69 -13.42 4.19
N GLY A 45 -3.93 -13.60 5.27
CA GLY A 45 -4.37 -13.33 6.65
C GLY A 45 -4.08 -11.90 7.13
N LYS A 46 -4.54 -11.56 8.34
CA LYS A 46 -4.40 -10.21 8.93
C LYS A 46 -2.95 -9.89 9.32
N GLU A 47 -2.13 -10.90 9.59
CA GLU A 47 -0.71 -10.80 9.92
C GLU A 47 0.10 -10.04 8.85
N ILE A 48 -0.37 -10.04 7.60
CA ILE A 48 0.21 -9.29 6.49
C ILE A 48 0.27 -7.78 6.79
N PHE A 49 -0.73 -7.22 7.46
CA PHE A 49 -0.82 -5.78 7.70
C PHE A 49 0.38 -5.29 8.51
N GLU A 50 0.66 -5.92 9.64
CA GLU A 50 1.76 -5.55 10.52
C GLU A 50 3.13 -5.74 9.83
N ILE A 51 3.28 -6.82 9.08
CA ILE A 51 4.53 -7.13 8.37
C ILE A 51 4.83 -6.08 7.30
N LEU A 52 3.84 -5.77 6.46
CA LEU A 52 4.00 -4.79 5.39
C LEU A 52 4.16 -3.36 5.94
N GLU A 53 3.42 -2.99 6.98
CA GLU A 53 3.55 -1.70 7.65
C GLU A 53 4.98 -1.48 8.17
N LYS A 54 5.54 -2.49 8.82
CA LYS A 54 6.87 -2.41 9.42
C LYS A 54 7.95 -2.39 8.36
N ARG A 55 7.86 -3.23 7.32
CA ARG A 55 8.95 -3.48 6.37
C ARG A 55 8.91 -2.66 5.09
N GLY A 56 7.72 -2.25 4.64
CA GLY A 56 7.53 -1.60 3.34
C GLY A 56 8.35 -0.33 3.17
N ALA A 57 8.98 -0.18 1.99
CA ALA A 57 9.62 1.06 1.57
C ALA A 57 8.83 1.73 0.45
N TYR A 58 8.38 0.97 -0.55
CA TYR A 58 7.55 1.40 -1.67
C TYR A 58 6.06 1.07 -1.49
N ILE A 59 5.67 0.53 -0.34
CA ILE A 59 4.27 0.35 0.05
C ILE A 59 3.76 1.67 0.68
N ILE A 60 2.55 2.10 0.32
CA ILE A 60 1.94 3.33 0.87
C ILE A 60 1.06 2.98 2.05
N GLU A 61 0.05 2.16 1.80
CA GLU A 61 -1.00 1.77 2.73
C GLU A 61 -1.71 0.54 2.15
N GLY A 62 -2.59 -0.07 2.94
CA GLY A 62 -3.45 -1.14 2.47
C GLY A 62 -4.41 -1.63 3.53
N GLY A 63 -5.21 -2.61 3.16
CA GLY A 63 -6.14 -3.27 4.08
C GLY A 63 -7.19 -4.09 3.36
N ARG A 64 -8.24 -4.47 4.09
CA ARG A 64 -9.27 -5.40 3.61
C ARG A 64 -10.04 -4.79 2.44
N LEU A 65 -9.98 -5.45 1.29
CA LEU A 65 -10.78 -5.08 0.12
C LEU A 65 -12.27 -5.32 0.43
N ILE A 66 -13.09 -4.29 0.26
CA ILE A 66 -14.54 -4.33 0.49
C ILE A 66 -15.24 -4.61 -0.83
N VAL A 67 -14.92 -3.85 -1.87
CA VAL A 67 -15.54 -4.01 -3.20
C VAL A 67 -14.61 -3.56 -4.32
N HIS A 68 -14.76 -4.21 -5.48
CA HIS A 68 -14.17 -3.82 -6.75
C HIS A 68 -15.30 -3.52 -7.74
N ILE A 69 -15.28 -2.32 -8.32
CA ILE A 69 -16.30 -1.80 -9.22
C ILE A 69 -15.65 -1.56 -10.59
N SER A 70 -16.05 -2.36 -11.58
CA SER A 70 -15.54 -2.29 -12.95
C SER A 70 -16.38 -1.40 -13.87
N ASN A 71 -17.40 -0.70 -13.37
CA ASN A 71 -18.22 0.25 -14.12
C ASN A 71 -18.77 1.35 -13.19
N VAL A 72 -18.61 2.63 -13.56
CA VAL A 72 -19.07 3.77 -12.74
C VAL A 72 -20.58 3.75 -12.55
N SER A 73 -21.35 3.32 -13.55
CA SER A 73 -22.82 3.28 -13.45
C SER A 73 -23.30 2.40 -12.31
N ASP A 74 -22.54 1.35 -11.99
CA ASP A 74 -22.89 0.36 -10.98
C ASP A 74 -22.42 0.78 -9.59
N PHE A 75 -21.66 1.87 -9.47
CA PHE A 75 -21.03 2.31 -8.23
C PHE A 75 -22.02 2.40 -7.07
N ILE A 76 -23.13 3.12 -7.28
CA ILE A 76 -24.15 3.35 -6.25
C ILE A 76 -24.82 2.03 -5.87
N ASN A 77 -25.17 1.21 -6.86
CA ASN A 77 -25.86 -0.06 -6.63
C ASN A 77 -24.98 -1.06 -5.87
N GLN A 78 -23.70 -1.16 -6.22
CA GLN A 78 -22.76 -2.04 -5.53
C GLN A 78 -22.46 -1.53 -4.12
N CYS A 79 -22.25 -0.23 -3.93
CA CYS A 79 -21.99 0.33 -2.60
C CYS A 79 -23.16 0.19 -1.63
N ASN A 80 -24.41 0.22 -2.13
CA ASN A 80 -25.60 0.00 -1.32
C ASN A 80 -25.81 -1.47 -0.90
N LYS A 81 -25.17 -2.44 -1.58
CA LYS A 81 -25.25 -3.87 -1.25
C LYS A 81 -24.22 -4.30 -0.20
N ILE A 82 -23.27 -3.42 0.12
CA ILE A 82 -22.22 -3.71 1.09
C ILE A 82 -22.81 -3.61 2.50
N ASP A 83 -22.47 -4.59 3.34
CA ASP A 83 -22.72 -4.52 4.76
C ASP A 83 -21.68 -3.59 5.42
N TRP A 84 -22.13 -2.40 5.81
CA TRP A 84 -21.32 -1.37 6.45
C TRP A 84 -21.33 -1.46 7.98
N SER A 85 -22.02 -2.43 8.59
CA SER A 85 -22.22 -2.56 10.05
C SER A 85 -20.93 -2.47 10.86
N PHE A 86 -19.78 -2.85 10.31
CA PHE A 86 -18.47 -2.72 10.97
C PHE A 86 -18.05 -1.27 11.31
N LEU A 87 -18.75 -0.27 10.76
CA LEU A 87 -18.60 1.16 11.02
C LEU A 87 -19.63 1.72 12.02
N GLU A 88 -20.62 0.93 12.45
CA GLU A 88 -21.59 1.37 13.46
C GLU A 88 -20.86 1.84 14.73
N GLU A 89 -21.38 2.94 15.29
CA GLU A 89 -20.84 3.62 16.48
C GLU A 89 -19.41 4.17 16.36
N LYS A 90 -18.76 4.04 15.19
CA LYS A 90 -17.41 4.55 14.95
C LYS A 90 -17.44 5.83 14.13
N SER A 91 -16.35 6.58 14.22
CA SER A 91 -16.06 7.66 13.29
C SER A 91 -15.31 7.13 12.05
N PHE A 92 -15.73 7.57 10.86
CA PHE A 92 -15.08 7.17 9.62
C PHE A 92 -14.76 8.36 8.73
N GLY A 93 -13.71 8.21 7.91
CA GLY A 93 -13.36 9.16 6.88
C GLY A 93 -13.17 8.46 5.55
N VAL A 94 -13.61 9.10 4.47
CA VAL A 94 -13.44 8.57 3.11
C VAL A 94 -12.35 9.38 2.42
N ARG A 95 -11.44 8.72 1.69
CA ARG A 95 -10.57 9.39 0.71
C ARG A 95 -10.48 8.60 -0.56
N VAL A 96 -10.61 9.29 -1.69
CA VAL A 96 -10.48 8.68 -3.02
C VAL A 96 -9.24 9.23 -3.72
N LYS A 97 -8.40 8.34 -4.22
CA LYS A 97 -7.21 8.67 -5.01
C LYS A 97 -7.33 8.12 -6.42
N ARG A 98 -7.17 8.99 -7.41
CA ARG A 98 -7.01 8.59 -8.80
C ARG A 98 -5.54 8.33 -9.11
N ILE A 99 -5.28 7.21 -9.77
CA ILE A 99 -3.98 6.89 -10.33
C ILE A 99 -3.95 7.35 -11.77
N LYS A 100 -2.97 8.20 -12.10
CA LYS A 100 -2.83 8.80 -13.44
C LYS A 100 -4.16 9.43 -13.91
N ASP A 101 -4.48 9.22 -15.18
CA ASP A 101 -5.63 9.75 -15.89
C ASP A 101 -6.70 8.68 -16.16
N TYR A 102 -6.71 7.61 -15.36
CA TYR A 102 -7.68 6.53 -15.48
C TYR A 102 -9.09 7.00 -15.09
N TRP A 103 -10.09 6.60 -15.89
CA TRP A 103 -11.51 6.85 -15.64
C TRP A 103 -11.80 8.35 -15.43
N LYS A 104 -11.50 9.17 -16.43
CA LYS A 104 -11.64 10.64 -16.36
C LYS A 104 -13.09 11.06 -16.12
N GLU A 105 -14.03 10.31 -16.66
CA GLU A 105 -15.48 10.41 -16.47
C GLU A 105 -15.89 10.21 -15.00
N ALA A 106 -15.08 9.52 -14.20
CA ALA A 106 -15.38 9.18 -12.82
C ALA A 106 -14.76 10.20 -11.87
N SER A 107 -15.48 11.27 -11.53
CA SER A 107 -14.98 12.31 -10.61
C SER A 107 -14.64 11.72 -9.23
N SER A 108 -13.37 11.79 -8.82
CA SER A 108 -12.90 11.25 -7.54
C SER A 108 -13.58 11.95 -6.36
N ILE A 109 -13.83 13.25 -6.47
CA ILE A 109 -14.51 14.06 -5.45
C ILE A 109 -15.97 13.62 -5.32
N GLU A 110 -16.65 13.37 -6.45
CA GLU A 110 -18.03 12.88 -6.41
C GLU A 110 -18.13 11.48 -5.84
N ILE A 111 -17.20 10.59 -6.20
CA ILE A 111 -17.12 9.23 -5.64
C ILE A 111 -16.91 9.28 -4.14
N GLU A 112 -15.99 10.13 -3.66
CA GLU A 112 -15.72 10.31 -2.23
C GLU A 112 -16.97 10.77 -1.48
N ARG A 113 -17.65 11.80 -1.99
CA ARG A 113 -18.88 12.33 -1.39
C ARG A 113 -20.01 11.31 -1.39
N LYS A 114 -20.28 10.67 -2.53
CA LYS A 114 -21.34 9.66 -2.67
C LYS A 114 -21.08 8.45 -1.76
N LEU A 115 -19.83 7.99 -1.66
CA LEU A 115 -19.48 6.91 -0.76
C LEU A 115 -19.73 7.28 0.71
N GLY A 116 -19.32 8.48 1.12
CA GLY A 116 -19.59 8.99 2.46
C GLY A 116 -21.07 9.10 2.79
N GLU A 117 -21.88 9.58 1.83
CA GLU A 117 -23.35 9.66 1.98
C GLU A 117 -23.98 8.27 2.13
N ILE A 118 -23.57 7.29 1.32
CA ILE A 118 -24.07 5.90 1.41
C ILE A 118 -23.73 5.32 2.78
N ILE A 119 -22.47 5.38 3.20
CA ILE A 119 -22.05 4.82 4.49
C ILE A 119 -22.83 5.45 5.65
N LYS A 120 -22.94 6.79 5.67
CA LYS A 120 -23.65 7.52 6.72
C LYS A 120 -25.14 7.12 6.78
N LYS A 121 -25.76 6.91 5.61
CA LYS A 121 -27.16 6.45 5.52
C LYS A 121 -27.35 5.05 6.09
N HIS A 122 -26.37 4.16 5.92
CA HIS A 122 -26.45 2.77 6.39
C HIS A 122 -26.07 2.59 7.86
N THR A 123 -25.17 3.41 8.43
CA THR A 123 -24.53 3.08 9.73
C THR A 123 -24.73 4.10 10.84
N ASN A 124 -25.47 5.20 10.60
CA ASN A 124 -25.57 6.36 11.49
C ASN A 124 -24.21 6.86 12.04
N ALA A 125 -23.11 6.45 11.40
CA ALA A 125 -21.75 6.66 11.85
C ALA A 125 -21.32 8.11 11.65
N LYS A 126 -20.42 8.59 12.51
CA LYS A 126 -19.98 9.98 12.48
C LYS A 126 -18.90 10.17 11.41
N VAL A 127 -19.16 11.01 10.42
CA VAL A 127 -18.13 11.40 9.43
C VAL A 127 -17.10 12.29 10.12
N ASN A 128 -15.82 11.88 10.10
CA ASN A 128 -14.69 12.64 10.59
C ASN A 128 -13.57 12.61 9.55
N LEU A 129 -13.24 13.77 8.96
CA LEU A 129 -12.20 13.87 7.92
C LEU A 129 -10.81 14.23 8.47
N GLU A 130 -10.74 14.64 9.74
CA GLU A 130 -9.50 15.05 10.39
C GLU A 130 -8.83 13.86 11.10
N ASN A 131 -9.57 13.18 11.96
CA ASN A 131 -9.06 12.05 12.74
C ASN A 131 -10.12 10.96 12.95
N PRO A 132 -10.50 10.23 11.88
CA PRO A 132 -11.43 9.11 12.00
C PRO A 132 -10.77 7.90 12.64
N GLU A 133 -11.58 7.07 13.29
CA GLU A 133 -11.16 5.74 13.76
C GLU A 133 -10.91 4.79 12.58
N ILE A 134 -11.75 4.87 11.53
CA ILE A 134 -11.62 4.03 10.34
C ILE A 134 -11.50 4.88 9.08
N TRP A 135 -10.44 4.63 8.31
CA TRP A 135 -10.29 5.18 6.96
C TRP A 135 -10.86 4.22 5.93
N ILE A 136 -11.84 4.67 5.17
CA ILE A 136 -12.28 4.03 3.93
C ILE A 136 -11.52 4.68 2.77
N ARG A 137 -10.84 3.86 1.97
CA ARG A 137 -10.03 4.31 0.83
C ARG A 137 -10.67 3.84 -0.46
N GLY A 138 -10.76 4.75 -1.43
CA GLY A 138 -11.11 4.44 -2.81
C GLY A 138 -9.92 4.66 -3.74
N ILE A 139 -9.58 3.69 -4.57
CA ILE A 139 -8.51 3.83 -5.58
C ILE A 139 -9.12 3.64 -6.96
N ILE A 140 -8.98 4.68 -7.80
CA ILE A 140 -9.35 4.62 -9.21
C ILE A 140 -8.08 4.31 -10.00
N THR A 141 -8.05 3.17 -10.68
CA THR A 141 -6.90 2.70 -11.46
C THR A 141 -7.37 2.07 -12.78
N ASN A 142 -6.45 1.50 -13.57
CA ASN A 142 -6.78 0.90 -14.87
C ASN A 142 -7.79 -0.25 -14.77
N GLY A 143 -7.93 -0.88 -13.60
CA GLY A 143 -8.89 -1.95 -13.34
C GLY A 143 -10.26 -1.50 -12.83
N GLY A 144 -10.52 -0.20 -12.67
CA GLY A 144 -11.76 0.31 -12.07
C GLY A 144 -11.55 0.94 -10.68
N ILE A 145 -12.60 0.95 -9.88
CA ILE A 145 -12.62 1.55 -8.54
C ILE A 145 -12.54 0.45 -7.49
N PHE A 146 -11.55 0.54 -6.59
CA PHE A 146 -11.35 -0.40 -5.49
C PHE A 146 -11.58 0.32 -4.18
N ILE A 147 -12.52 -0.18 -3.37
CA ILE A 147 -12.82 0.37 -2.05
C ILE A 147 -12.32 -0.63 -1.00
N TYR A 148 -11.56 -0.14 -0.02
CA TYR A 148 -11.03 -0.95 1.06
C TYR A 148 -11.04 -0.21 2.39
N GLU A 149 -11.10 -0.97 3.47
CA GLU A 149 -10.83 -0.51 4.83
C GLU A 149 -9.32 -0.40 5.00
N CYS A 150 -8.80 0.77 5.37
CA CYS A 150 -7.37 0.96 5.57
C CYS A 150 -6.97 0.40 6.94
N ASN A 151 -6.24 -0.73 6.94
CA ASN A 151 -5.79 -1.41 8.15
C ASN A 151 -4.33 -1.13 8.49
N PHE A 152 -3.54 -0.62 7.55
CA PHE A 152 -2.18 -0.18 7.82
C PHE A 152 -1.73 0.94 6.88
N MET A 153 -0.84 1.80 7.39
CA MET A 153 -0.18 2.84 6.62
C MET A 153 1.31 2.84 6.91
N THR A 154 2.15 2.80 5.87
CA THR A 154 3.60 2.80 6.06
C THR A 154 4.08 4.19 6.46
N ASN A 155 4.85 4.30 7.54
CA ASN A 155 5.38 5.58 8.00
C ASN A 155 6.55 6.08 7.11
N ARG A 156 6.19 6.75 6.02
CA ARG A 156 7.13 7.36 5.05
C ARG A 156 7.97 8.50 5.65
N LYS A 157 7.49 9.19 6.70
CA LYS A 157 8.21 10.33 7.30
C LYS A 157 9.56 9.91 7.90
N LYS A 158 9.64 8.72 8.50
CA LYS A 158 10.92 8.14 8.98
C LYS A 158 11.96 7.91 7.89
N PHE A 159 11.57 7.79 6.61
CA PHE A 159 12.51 7.68 5.49
C PHE A 159 13.02 9.04 5.02
N VAL A 160 12.12 10.04 4.98
CA VAL A 160 12.47 11.43 4.66
C VAL A 160 13.40 12.03 5.71
N GLU A 161 13.23 11.67 6.99
CA GLU A 161 14.10 12.08 8.09
C GLU A 161 15.50 11.44 8.04
N ARG A 162 15.65 10.29 7.38
CA ARG A 162 16.92 9.56 7.22
C ARG A 162 17.64 9.83 5.90
N ARG A 163 17.24 10.89 5.18
CA ARG A 163 17.92 11.32 3.94
C ARG A 163 19.43 11.47 4.17
N PRO A 164 20.29 11.10 3.20
CA PRO A 164 21.75 11.11 3.35
C PRO A 164 22.32 12.44 3.86
N ARG A 165 21.69 13.58 3.51
CA ARG A 165 22.08 14.93 3.97
C ARG A 165 21.95 15.16 5.49
N LYS A 166 21.28 14.28 6.23
CA LYS A 166 21.16 14.33 7.70
C LYS A 166 22.04 13.30 8.42
N ARG A 167 22.85 12.51 7.69
CA ARG A 167 23.86 11.63 8.30
C ARG A 167 25.09 12.47 8.64
N ALA A 168 25.74 12.15 9.75
CA ALA A 168 27.00 12.79 10.17
C ALA A 168 28.09 12.73 9.09
N PHE A 169 27.99 11.79 8.13
CA PHE A 169 28.83 11.71 6.94
C PHE A 169 27.95 11.58 5.69
N PHE A 170 28.06 12.55 4.78
CA PHE A 170 27.42 12.55 3.47
C PHE A 170 28.44 12.16 2.40
N HIS A 171 28.15 11.11 1.63
CA HIS A 171 28.90 10.75 0.43
C HIS A 171 27.98 10.88 -0.80
N PRO A 172 28.43 11.57 -1.88
CA PRO A 172 27.60 11.84 -3.05
C PRO A 172 27.22 10.59 -3.88
N GLY A 173 27.71 9.40 -3.51
CA GLY A 173 27.31 8.11 -4.12
C GLY A 173 26.44 7.21 -3.23
N ALA A 174 25.98 7.68 -2.06
CA ALA A 174 25.18 6.86 -1.15
C ALA A 174 23.75 6.64 -1.67
N LEU A 175 23.30 5.37 -1.71
CA LEU A 175 21.93 5.03 -2.06
C LEU A 175 20.93 5.67 -1.08
N ASP A 176 19.79 6.12 -1.60
CA ASP A 176 18.70 6.64 -0.78
C ASP A 176 18.20 5.57 0.21
N ALA A 177 17.77 6.00 1.39
CA ALA A 177 17.34 5.11 2.46
C ALA A 177 16.14 4.25 2.05
N LYS A 178 15.24 4.77 1.20
CA LYS A 178 14.07 4.04 0.71
C LYS A 178 14.49 2.92 -0.24
N LEU A 179 15.33 3.22 -1.22
CA LEU A 179 15.82 2.24 -2.19
C LEU A 179 16.70 1.17 -1.52
N SER A 180 17.57 1.59 -0.59
CA SER A 180 18.38 0.66 0.20
C SER A 180 17.52 -0.34 0.97
N ARG A 181 16.43 0.14 1.58
CA ARG A 181 15.50 -0.74 2.31
C ARG A 181 14.77 -1.70 1.38
N ALA A 182 14.34 -1.22 0.20
CA ALA A 182 13.74 -2.09 -0.80
C ALA A 182 14.70 -3.20 -1.24
N PHE A 183 15.99 -2.92 -1.45
CA PHE A 183 16.97 -3.98 -1.76
C PHE A 183 17.13 -5.01 -0.64
N VAL A 184 17.13 -4.58 0.62
CA VAL A 184 17.13 -5.50 1.78
C VAL A 184 15.88 -6.38 1.77
N ASN A 185 14.72 -5.81 1.47
CA ASN A 185 13.47 -6.58 1.36
C ASN A 185 13.50 -7.56 0.19
N LEU A 186 13.98 -7.14 -0.98
CA LEU A 186 14.12 -7.99 -2.18
C LEU A 186 15.05 -9.18 -1.95
N CYS A 187 16.01 -9.05 -1.03
CA CYS A 187 16.88 -10.13 -0.59
C CYS A 187 16.17 -11.21 0.26
N ARG A 188 14.87 -11.05 0.57
CA ARG A 188 14.00 -11.98 1.33
C ARG A 188 14.53 -12.37 2.71
N ILE A 189 15.29 -11.47 3.34
CA ILE A 189 15.89 -11.71 4.65
C ILE A 189 14.78 -11.75 5.72
N LYS A 190 14.78 -12.76 6.59
CA LYS A 190 13.88 -12.81 7.77
C LYS A 190 14.32 -11.81 8.82
N ARG A 191 13.39 -11.39 9.67
CA ARG A 191 13.73 -10.57 10.84
C ARG A 191 14.75 -11.30 11.72
N GLY A 192 15.93 -10.69 11.93
CA GLY A 192 17.00 -11.24 12.76
C GLY A 192 18.15 -11.90 11.99
N GLU A 193 17.99 -12.14 10.69
CA GLU A 193 19.07 -12.66 9.85
C GLU A 193 20.04 -11.55 9.39
N ARG A 194 21.35 -11.83 9.40
CA ARG A 194 22.40 -10.92 8.91
C ARG A 194 22.82 -11.31 7.50
N LYS A 195 22.71 -10.40 6.54
CA LYS A 195 23.50 -10.47 5.30
C LYS A 195 24.71 -9.56 5.42
N ILE A 196 25.90 -10.16 5.48
CA ILE A 196 27.15 -9.46 5.23
C ILE A 196 27.27 -9.37 3.72
N GLY A 197 27.39 -8.17 3.17
CA GLY A 197 27.77 -8.01 1.76
C GLY A 197 29.12 -8.67 1.58
N GLU A 198 29.19 -9.73 0.76
CA GLU A 198 30.45 -10.33 0.39
C GLU A 198 31.33 -9.22 -0.21
N ARG A 199 32.43 -8.89 0.47
CA ARG A 199 33.46 -8.04 -0.13
C ARG A 199 33.90 -8.77 -1.39
N GLY A 200 33.66 -8.16 -2.55
CA GLY A 200 34.01 -8.75 -3.83
C GLY A 200 35.46 -9.24 -3.83
N GLN A 201 35.65 -10.54 -4.01
CA GLN A 201 36.96 -11.16 -4.27
C GLN A 201 37.45 -10.88 -5.71
N TYR A 202 37.18 -9.69 -6.26
CA TYR A 202 37.50 -9.33 -7.65
C TYR A 202 38.64 -8.31 -7.79
N PHE A 203 39.53 -8.22 -6.80
CA PHE A 203 40.83 -7.54 -6.95
C PHE A 203 41.95 -8.42 -6.43
N ASN A 204 42.20 -9.54 -7.12
CA ASN A 204 43.52 -10.13 -7.13
C ASN A 204 43.70 -10.99 -8.38
N LYS A 205 44.12 -10.37 -9.48
CA LYS A 205 44.87 -11.08 -10.53
C LYS A 205 45.80 -10.12 -11.28
N LYS A 206 47.10 -10.41 -11.12
CA LYS A 206 48.26 -10.06 -11.96
C LYS A 206 48.87 -8.65 -11.84
N LYS A 207 49.86 -8.53 -10.94
CA LYS A 207 51.17 -7.97 -11.30
C LYS A 207 52.21 -9.09 -11.17
N ARG A 208 52.66 -9.61 -12.31
CA ARG A 208 54.00 -10.13 -12.56
C ARG A 208 54.30 -9.84 -14.02
#